data_AF-A0A2J6N1D5-F1
#
_entry.id   AF-A0A2J6N1D5-F1
#
_cell.length_a   1.000
_cell.length_b   1.000
_cell.length_c   1.000
_cell.angle_alpha   90.00
_cell.angle_beta   90.00
_cell.angle_gamma   90.00
#
_symmetry.space_group_name_H-M   'P 1'
#
loop_
_entity.id
_entity.type
_entity.pdbx_description
1 polymer ?
#
loop_
_entity_poly.entity_id
_entity_poly.type
_entity_poly.pdbx_seq_one_letter_code
_entity_poly.pdbx_strand_id
1 'polypeptide(L)'
;MDSELYSFALKNTLNEILNVCPDITSAFMFKKDGEITVGDGKTSEKTIMRVADLFDDILGKADAIGGFKCAVVNGSMGRVNISSMGEFYLVTVTPAKADMNYVNTLTNVLIPTVLKLLDKIHPAPTKNAPPSFKVETPEVEEPEEKVEEPIQEITMEEKKETVEPEALLPEPPVSQLIVENLGGLLVPSDTVRIDSAVLTQWNELYNEIEIGEVEIETFDGKSTRCKVKPIKDAKYEGKGIIQMPEKIQLTLEIKKGELVRVKPVIE
;
A
#
# COMPACT_ATOMS: atom_id res chain seq x y z
N MET A 1 24.01 -4.62 -4.06
CA MET A 1 22.59 -4.63 -4.49
C MET A 1 22.50 -5.53 -5.69
N ASP A 2 21.47 -6.36 -5.81
CA ASP A 2 21.12 -6.97 -7.09
C ASP A 2 20.30 -5.93 -7.88
N SER A 3 21.00 -5.15 -8.69
CA SER A 3 20.41 -4.08 -9.49
C SER A 3 19.49 -4.61 -10.58
N GLU A 4 19.68 -5.85 -11.04
CA GLU A 4 18.86 -6.47 -12.08
C GLU A 4 17.49 -6.85 -11.52
N LEU A 5 17.46 -7.51 -10.36
CA LEU A 5 16.20 -7.85 -9.68
C LEU A 5 15.37 -6.60 -9.35
N TYR A 6 16.01 -5.56 -8.81
CA TYR A 6 15.35 -4.30 -8.45
C TYR A 6 14.80 -3.59 -9.71
N SER A 7 15.58 -3.53 -10.80
CA SER A 7 15.16 -2.91 -12.07
C SER A 7 14.05 -3.70 -12.76
N PHE A 8 14.11 -5.03 -12.73
CA PHE A 8 13.08 -5.91 -13.32
C PHE A 8 11.73 -5.76 -12.60
N ALA A 9 11.74 -5.81 -11.26
CA ALA A 9 10.52 -5.65 -10.46
C ALA A 9 9.88 -4.27 -10.63
N LEU A 10 10.68 -3.19 -10.60
CA LEU A 10 10.17 -1.84 -10.85
C LEU A 10 9.65 -1.68 -12.27
N LYS A 11 10.34 -2.20 -13.29
CA LYS A 11 9.89 -2.15 -14.70
C LYS A 11 8.55 -2.84 -14.89
N ASN A 12 8.36 -4.02 -14.31
CA ASN A 12 7.10 -4.74 -14.36
C ASN A 12 5.99 -3.97 -13.64
N THR A 13 6.30 -3.36 -12.49
CA THR A 13 5.34 -2.53 -11.74
C THR A 13 4.90 -1.30 -12.53
N LEU A 14 5.83 -0.61 -13.21
CA LEU A 14 5.50 0.53 -14.07
C LEU A 14 4.63 0.10 -15.26
N ASN A 15 4.96 -1.01 -15.92
CA ASN A 15 4.13 -1.54 -16.99
C ASN A 15 2.71 -1.89 -16.51
N GLU A 16 2.57 -2.48 -15.33
CA GLU A 16 1.26 -2.83 -14.77
C GLU A 16 0.45 -1.59 -14.36
N ILE A 17 1.10 -0.55 -13.84
CA ILE A 17 0.47 0.76 -13.62
C ILE A 17 -0.09 1.35 -14.94
N LEU A 18 0.63 1.21 -16.05
CA LEU A 18 0.17 1.64 -17.37
C LEU A 18 -0.97 0.76 -17.93
N ASN A 19 -1.06 -0.52 -17.53
CA ASN A 19 -2.16 -1.41 -17.90
C ASN A 19 -3.44 -1.07 -17.13
N VAL A 20 -3.31 -0.87 -15.82
CA VAL A 20 -4.41 -0.58 -14.90
C VAL A 20 -4.92 0.86 -15.02
N CYS A 21 -4.05 1.82 -15.36
CA CYS A 21 -4.40 3.23 -15.55
C CYS A 21 -4.01 3.74 -16.95
N PRO A 22 -4.90 3.62 -17.95
CA PRO A 22 -4.65 4.11 -19.32
C PRO A 22 -4.41 5.63 -19.43
N ASP A 23 -4.81 6.39 -18.40
CA ASP A 23 -4.53 7.83 -18.26
C ASP A 23 -3.03 8.12 -18.05
N ILE A 24 -2.22 7.12 -17.69
CA ILE A 24 -0.76 7.22 -17.63
C ILE A 24 -0.20 6.80 -18.99
N THR A 25 0.28 7.77 -19.77
CA THR A 25 0.85 7.51 -21.10
C THR A 25 2.29 7.03 -21.02
N SER A 26 3.02 7.51 -20.01
CA SER A 26 4.40 7.14 -19.68
C SER A 26 4.61 7.18 -18.17
N ALA A 27 5.41 6.25 -17.64
CA ALA A 27 5.93 6.28 -16.29
C ALA A 27 7.38 5.78 -16.26
N PHE A 28 8.23 6.48 -15.51
CA PHE A 28 9.61 6.07 -15.29
C PHE A 28 10.10 6.56 -13.94
N MET A 29 11.12 5.89 -13.41
CA MET A 29 11.77 6.22 -12.15
C MET A 29 13.24 6.48 -12.37
N PHE A 30 13.80 7.45 -11.65
CA PHE A 30 15.24 7.63 -11.55
C PHE A 30 15.65 7.82 -10.08
N LYS A 31 16.82 7.31 -9.69
CA LYS A 31 17.35 7.51 -8.33
C LYS A 31 17.81 8.95 -8.11
N LYS A 32 17.86 9.35 -6.85
CA LYS A 32 18.42 10.62 -6.35
C LYS A 32 19.91 10.81 -6.65
N ASP A 33 20.65 9.71 -6.82
CA ASP A 33 22.06 9.68 -7.19
C ASP A 33 22.29 9.71 -8.72
N GLY A 34 21.22 9.62 -9.53
CA GLY A 34 21.28 9.55 -10.99
C GLY A 34 21.70 8.19 -11.58
N GLU A 35 22.07 7.20 -10.76
CA GLU A 35 22.72 5.96 -11.24
C GLU A 35 21.76 4.96 -11.88
N ILE A 36 20.50 4.91 -11.42
CA ILE A 36 19.50 3.95 -11.92
C ILE A 36 18.33 4.70 -12.56
N THR A 37 18.04 4.37 -13.80
CA THR A 37 16.81 4.77 -14.51
C THR A 37 16.01 3.53 -14.91
N VAL A 38 14.74 3.47 -14.52
CA VAL A 38 13.82 2.37 -14.88
C VAL A 38 12.62 2.97 -15.61
N GLY A 39 12.46 2.62 -16.89
CA GLY A 39 11.33 3.04 -17.70
C GLY A 39 10.27 1.97 -17.89
N ASP A 40 9.04 2.40 -18.16
CA ASP A 40 8.02 1.60 -18.85
C ASP A 40 8.53 1.10 -20.23
N GLY A 41 7.80 0.17 -20.86
CA GLY A 41 8.16 -0.39 -22.18
C GLY A 41 7.95 0.52 -23.41
N LYS A 42 7.40 1.73 -23.24
CA LYS A 42 7.05 2.69 -24.30
C LYS A 42 7.98 3.92 -24.33
N THR A 43 8.54 4.29 -23.19
CA THR A 43 9.36 5.50 -23.00
C THR A 43 10.83 5.21 -23.30
N SER A 44 11.44 5.98 -24.21
CA SER A 44 12.84 5.76 -24.58
C SER A 44 13.81 6.22 -23.49
N GLU A 45 14.84 5.41 -23.22
CA GLU A 45 15.92 5.67 -22.26
C GLU A 45 16.56 7.06 -22.45
N LYS A 46 16.79 7.48 -23.71
CA LYS A 46 17.27 8.82 -24.06
C LYS A 46 16.35 9.96 -23.55
N THR A 47 15.05 9.73 -23.50
CA THR A 47 14.08 10.69 -22.93
C THR A 47 14.18 10.72 -21.41
N ILE A 48 14.33 9.55 -20.78
CA ILE A 48 14.45 9.41 -19.33
C ILE A 48 15.72 10.11 -18.82
N MET A 49 16.89 9.81 -19.42
CA MET A 49 18.15 10.49 -19.11
C MET A 49 18.03 12.01 -19.25
N ARG A 50 17.50 12.49 -20.39
CA ARG A 50 17.31 13.93 -20.62
C ARG A 50 16.41 14.59 -19.57
N VAL A 51 15.39 13.89 -19.06
CA VAL A 51 14.54 14.42 -17.98
C VAL A 51 15.30 14.44 -16.66
N ALA A 52 16.06 13.39 -16.33
CA ALA A 52 16.90 13.35 -15.13
C ALA A 52 17.94 14.49 -15.15
N ASP A 53 18.69 14.66 -16.25
CA ASP A 53 19.68 15.73 -16.45
C ASP A 53 19.07 17.13 -16.21
N LEU A 54 17.89 17.39 -16.79
CA LEU A 54 17.19 18.67 -16.64
C LEU A 54 16.60 18.86 -15.22
N PHE A 55 16.46 17.79 -14.45
CA PHE A 55 15.88 17.84 -13.11
C PHE A 55 16.92 17.96 -12.01
N ASP A 56 18.13 17.43 -12.20
CA ASP A 56 19.25 17.53 -11.25
C ASP A 56 19.54 18.98 -10.85
N ASP A 57 19.51 19.87 -11.85
CA ASP A 57 19.66 21.32 -11.73
C ASP A 57 18.59 21.98 -10.82
N ILE A 58 17.41 21.36 -10.70
CA ILE A 58 16.32 21.77 -9.79
C ILE A 58 16.53 21.15 -8.41
N LEU A 59 16.92 19.88 -8.35
CA LEU A 59 17.18 19.15 -7.09
C LEU A 59 18.27 19.82 -6.27
N GLY A 60 19.42 20.15 -6.88
CA GLY A 60 20.52 20.85 -6.21
C GLY A 60 20.19 22.24 -5.68
N LYS A 61 19.05 22.83 -6.09
CA LYS A 61 18.51 24.09 -5.56
C LYS A 61 17.39 23.88 -4.53
N ALA A 62 16.72 22.73 -4.55
CA ALA A 62 15.58 22.43 -3.67
C ALA A 62 15.99 22.22 -2.20
N ASP A 63 17.19 21.75 -1.93
CA ASP A 63 17.68 21.54 -0.56
C ASP A 63 17.71 22.84 0.26
N ALA A 64 17.98 23.98 -0.38
CA ALA A 64 17.93 25.30 0.25
C ALA A 64 16.54 25.72 0.75
N ILE A 65 15.47 25.03 0.33
CA ILE A 65 14.08 25.27 0.74
C ILE A 65 13.44 24.05 1.44
N GLY A 66 14.25 23.10 1.93
CA GLY A 66 13.77 21.91 2.65
C GLY A 66 13.60 20.65 1.79
N GLY A 67 14.18 20.64 0.59
CA GLY A 67 14.25 19.47 -0.30
C GLY A 67 13.06 19.35 -1.25
N PHE A 68 13.21 18.48 -2.26
CA PHE A 68 12.19 18.26 -3.28
C PHE A 68 11.16 17.18 -2.87
N LYS A 69 9.87 17.54 -2.87
CA LYS A 69 8.76 16.60 -2.61
C LYS A 69 8.02 16.19 -3.89
N CYS A 70 7.48 17.16 -4.62
CA CYS A 70 6.81 16.93 -5.91
C CYS A 70 6.77 18.19 -6.78
N ALA A 71 6.56 18.00 -8.08
CA ALA A 71 6.30 19.04 -9.06
C ALA A 71 5.25 18.56 -10.06
N VAL A 72 4.46 19.50 -10.59
CA VAL A 72 3.50 19.26 -11.67
C VAL A 72 3.75 20.29 -12.76
N VAL A 73 4.16 19.82 -13.95
CA VAL A 73 4.38 20.66 -15.13
C VAL A 73 3.19 20.48 -16.05
N ASN A 74 2.39 21.52 -16.22
CA ASN A 74 1.25 21.52 -17.15
C ASN A 74 1.72 22.03 -18.52
N GLY A 75 1.55 21.20 -19.56
CA GLY A 75 1.77 21.55 -20.96
C GLY A 75 0.47 21.54 -21.77
N SER A 76 0.54 22.00 -23.02
CA SER A 76 -0.61 22.00 -23.93
C SER A 76 -1.15 20.59 -24.25
N MET A 77 -0.29 19.57 -24.19
CA MET A 77 -0.62 18.18 -24.53
C MET A 77 -0.98 17.31 -23.31
N GLY A 78 -0.70 17.77 -22.08
CA GLY A 78 -0.78 16.92 -20.90
C GLY A 78 -0.08 17.50 -19.68
N ARG A 79 0.13 16.66 -18.67
CA ARG A 79 0.81 16.98 -17.41
C ARG A 79 1.97 16.02 -17.21
N VAL A 80 3.06 16.52 -16.65
CA VAL A 80 4.16 15.71 -16.13
C VAL A 80 4.15 15.88 -14.61
N ASN A 81 3.96 14.80 -13.88
CA ASN A 81 4.06 14.77 -12.42
C ASN A 81 5.40 14.14 -12.05
N ILE A 82 6.12 14.76 -11.13
CA ILE A 82 7.39 14.26 -10.59
C ILE A 82 7.22 14.20 -9.08
N SER A 83 7.51 13.06 -8.45
CA SER A 83 7.23 12.80 -7.04
C SER A 83 8.35 12.02 -6.38
N SER A 84 8.77 12.44 -5.18
CA SER A 84 9.79 11.72 -4.41
C SER A 84 9.18 10.51 -3.69
N MET A 85 9.80 9.35 -3.88
CA MET A 85 9.42 8.08 -3.28
C MET A 85 10.68 7.38 -2.74
N GLY A 86 11.06 7.71 -1.50
CA GLY A 86 12.28 7.19 -0.88
C GLY A 86 13.54 7.72 -1.59
N GLU A 87 14.37 6.81 -2.10
CA GLU A 87 15.57 7.12 -2.88
C GLU A 87 15.28 7.44 -4.36
N PHE A 88 14.04 7.26 -4.81
CA PHE A 88 13.64 7.44 -6.21
C PHE A 88 12.80 8.70 -6.41
N TYR A 89 12.79 9.20 -7.65
CA TYR A 89 11.76 10.06 -8.18
C TYR A 89 10.93 9.27 -9.20
N LEU A 90 9.62 9.19 -8.98
CA LEU A 90 8.67 8.70 -9.96
C LEU A 90 8.20 9.87 -10.83
N VAL A 91 8.32 9.70 -12.14
CA VAL A 91 7.73 10.57 -13.16
C VAL A 91 6.55 9.85 -13.79
N THR A 92 5.42 10.54 -13.92
CA THR A 92 4.29 10.10 -14.77
C THR A 92 3.88 11.21 -15.74
N VAL A 93 3.48 10.80 -16.94
CA VAL A 93 2.93 11.69 -17.98
C VAL A 93 1.47 11.30 -18.21
N THR A 94 0.57 12.28 -18.19
CA THR A 94 -0.87 12.06 -18.33
C THR A 94 -1.51 13.09 -19.28
N PRO A 95 -2.63 12.79 -19.96
CA PRO A 95 -3.41 13.77 -20.70
C PRO A 95 -3.95 14.89 -19.79
N ALA A 96 -4.22 16.07 -20.35
CA ALA A 96 -4.69 17.22 -19.58
C ALA A 96 -6.02 17.00 -18.84
N LYS A 97 -6.80 15.98 -19.23
CA LYS A 97 -8.10 15.59 -18.65
C LYS A 97 -8.05 14.36 -17.72
N ALA A 98 -6.88 13.78 -17.49
CA ALA A 98 -6.73 12.56 -16.70
C ALA A 98 -7.29 12.70 -15.28
N ASP A 99 -7.83 11.60 -14.73
CA ASP A 99 -8.21 11.53 -13.32
C ASP A 99 -6.96 11.41 -12.44
N MET A 100 -6.48 12.56 -11.99
CA MET A 100 -5.34 12.63 -11.10
C MET A 100 -5.58 12.01 -9.73
N ASN A 101 -6.83 11.83 -9.27
CA ASN A 101 -7.10 11.12 -8.01
C ASN A 101 -6.79 9.64 -8.20
N TYR A 102 -7.24 9.04 -9.31
CA TYR A 102 -6.94 7.65 -9.64
C TYR A 102 -5.44 7.43 -9.88
N VAL A 103 -4.81 8.27 -10.71
CA VAL A 103 -3.36 8.24 -10.99
C VAL A 103 -2.54 8.34 -9.71
N ASN A 104 -2.84 9.30 -8.83
CA ASN A 104 -2.10 9.50 -7.58
C ASN A 104 -2.35 8.36 -6.58
N THR A 105 -3.58 7.85 -6.49
CA THR A 105 -3.90 6.72 -5.60
C THR A 105 -3.13 5.48 -6.01
N LEU A 106 -3.15 5.13 -7.31
CA LEU A 106 -2.46 3.96 -7.83
C LEU A 106 -0.94 4.05 -7.63
N THR A 107 -0.34 5.18 -7.99
CA THR A 107 1.13 5.36 -7.90
C THR A 107 1.63 5.45 -6.46
N ASN A 108 0.92 6.17 -5.57
CA ASN A 108 1.32 6.34 -4.17
C ASN A 108 1.09 5.08 -3.30
N VAL A 109 0.28 4.12 -3.76
CA VAL A 109 0.09 2.83 -3.07
C VAL A 109 1.02 1.77 -3.64
N LEU A 110 1.03 1.55 -4.96
CA LEU A 110 1.77 0.43 -5.56
C LEU A 110 3.29 0.61 -5.49
N ILE A 111 3.82 1.76 -5.93
CA ILE A 111 5.28 1.95 -6.00
C ILE A 111 5.93 1.87 -4.60
N PRO A 112 5.45 2.57 -3.55
CA PRO A 112 6.02 2.44 -2.21
C PRO A 112 5.84 1.05 -1.59
N THR A 113 4.82 0.29 -1.99
CA THR A 113 4.64 -1.10 -1.53
C THR A 113 5.68 -2.02 -2.15
N VAL A 114 5.90 -1.93 -3.47
CA VAL A 114 6.93 -2.70 -4.17
C VAL A 114 8.33 -2.36 -3.64
N LEU A 115 8.66 -1.07 -3.49
CA LEU A 115 9.95 -0.64 -2.90
C LEU A 115 10.17 -1.28 -1.51
N LYS A 116 9.19 -1.20 -0.61
CA LYS A 116 9.28 -1.82 0.73
C LYS A 116 9.41 -3.34 0.72
N LEU A 117 8.89 -4.02 -0.32
CA LEU A 117 9.06 -5.47 -0.47
C LEU A 117 10.46 -5.80 -0.99
N LEU A 118 10.94 -5.06 -2.00
CA LEU A 118 12.31 -5.16 -2.50
C LEU A 118 13.34 -4.91 -1.38
N ASP A 119 13.07 -3.95 -0.50
CA ASP A 119 13.93 -3.63 0.63
C ASP A 119 14.03 -4.77 1.66
N LYS A 120 13.00 -5.62 1.77
CA LYS A 120 12.93 -6.77 2.71
C LYS A 120 13.48 -8.07 2.15
N ILE A 121 13.47 -8.26 0.83
CA ILE A 121 14.04 -9.46 0.18
C ILE A 121 15.55 -9.37 -0.04
N HIS A 122 16.18 -8.24 0.35
CA HIS A 122 17.64 -8.15 0.40
C HIS A 122 18.22 -9.29 1.24
N PRO A 123 19.17 -10.08 0.71
CA PRO A 123 19.94 -10.98 1.54
C PRO A 123 20.64 -10.15 2.64
N ALA A 124 20.52 -10.59 3.90
CA ALA A 124 21.35 -10.06 4.96
C ALA A 124 22.83 -10.15 4.52
N PRO A 125 23.69 -9.14 4.78
CA PRO A 125 25.06 -9.15 4.29
C PRO A 125 25.77 -10.43 4.72
N THR A 126 26.00 -11.32 3.75
CA THR A 126 26.67 -12.58 4.00
C THR A 126 28.09 -12.27 4.46
N LYS A 127 28.37 -12.54 5.74
CA LYS A 127 29.72 -12.54 6.31
C LYS A 127 30.53 -13.72 5.76
N ASN A 128 30.71 -13.75 4.45
CA ASN A 128 31.58 -14.67 3.74
C ASN A 128 32.97 -14.06 3.59
N ALA A 129 33.52 -13.60 4.72
CA ALA A 129 34.97 -13.55 4.88
C ALA A 129 35.40 -14.99 5.25
N PRO A 130 36.18 -15.69 4.41
CA PRO A 130 36.52 -17.08 4.66
C PRO A 130 37.42 -17.19 5.91
N PRO A 131 37.09 -18.04 6.89
CA PRO A 131 38.03 -18.40 7.96
C PRO A 131 39.20 -19.17 7.34
N SER A 132 40.38 -18.54 7.31
CA SER A 132 41.60 -19.20 6.90
C SER A 132 42.09 -20.14 8.00
N PHE A 133 41.67 -21.41 7.97
CA PHE A 133 42.33 -22.49 8.70
C PHE A 133 42.63 -23.66 7.76
N LYS A 134 43.89 -24.10 7.75
CA LYS A 134 44.39 -25.17 6.90
C LYS A 134 44.33 -26.50 7.64
N VAL A 135 43.61 -27.45 7.02
CA VAL A 135 43.91 -28.89 6.86
C VAL A 135 44.21 -29.69 8.15
N GLU A 136 43.38 -30.70 8.44
CA GLU A 136 43.72 -32.14 8.28
C GLU A 136 42.49 -33.04 8.56
N THR A 137 42.12 -33.84 7.57
CA THR A 137 41.27 -35.06 7.64
C THR A 137 42.20 -36.28 7.75
N PRO A 138 41.77 -37.47 8.25
CA PRO A 138 40.56 -38.21 7.82
C PRO A 138 39.68 -38.67 9.02
N GLU A 139 38.74 -39.63 8.98
CA GLU A 139 38.44 -40.68 7.98
C GLU A 139 36.93 -41.02 7.84
N VAL A 140 36.45 -42.16 8.37
CA VAL A 140 35.25 -42.91 7.97
C VAL A 140 34.63 -43.66 9.17
N GLU A 141 33.28 -43.71 9.27
CA GLU A 141 32.45 -44.93 9.44
C GLU A 141 30.95 -44.61 9.69
N GLU A 142 30.10 -45.15 8.81
CA GLU A 142 28.68 -45.54 9.00
C GLU A 142 28.66 -47.08 8.75
N PRO A 143 27.70 -47.92 9.24
CA PRO A 143 26.31 -47.57 9.54
C PRO A 143 25.63 -48.36 10.72
N GLU A 144 24.28 -48.31 10.74
CA GLU A 144 23.29 -49.31 11.23
C GLU A 144 22.74 -49.31 12.68
N GLU A 145 21.45 -48.94 12.74
CA GLU A 145 20.30 -49.47 13.53
C GLU A 145 20.48 -50.13 14.92
N LYS A 146 19.66 -49.66 15.89
CA LYS A 146 18.52 -50.48 16.36
C LYS A 146 17.40 -49.75 17.11
N VAL A 147 16.18 -50.19 16.78
CA VAL A 147 14.83 -49.85 17.25
C VAL A 147 14.57 -50.20 18.72
N GLU A 148 13.71 -49.44 19.40
CA GLU A 148 12.71 -49.96 20.35
C GLU A 148 11.51 -48.99 20.51
N GLU A 149 10.30 -49.44 20.14
CA GLU A 149 9.00 -48.83 20.51
C GLU A 149 8.40 -49.56 21.72
N PRO A 150 7.29 -49.07 22.33
CA PRO A 150 6.00 -49.67 21.92
C PRO A 150 4.77 -48.73 21.90
N ILE A 151 4.11 -48.74 20.74
CA ILE A 151 2.66 -48.69 20.43
C ILE A 151 1.67 -48.67 21.63
N GLN A 152 0.66 -47.80 21.55
CA GLN A 152 -0.73 -48.18 21.88
C GLN A 152 -1.70 -47.71 20.79
N GLU A 153 -2.44 -48.66 20.20
CA GLU A 153 -3.53 -48.42 19.25
C GLU A 153 -4.78 -47.89 19.96
N ILE A 154 -5.51 -46.96 19.33
CA ILE A 154 -6.97 -46.86 19.50
C ILE A 154 -7.59 -46.78 18.10
N THR A 155 -8.52 -47.70 17.85
CA THR A 155 -9.11 -48.01 16.54
C THR A 155 -10.02 -46.91 16.01
N MET A 156 -10.11 -46.82 14.68
CA MET A 156 -11.01 -45.92 13.96
C MET A 156 -12.49 -46.28 14.18
N GLU A 157 -13.34 -45.27 14.44
CA GLU A 157 -14.74 -45.29 14.00
C GLU A 157 -14.92 -44.22 12.91
N GLU A 158 -15.38 -44.63 11.73
CA GLU A 158 -15.77 -43.71 10.66
C GLU A 158 -17.02 -42.93 11.06
N LYS A 159 -16.86 -41.63 11.38
CA LYS A 159 -17.96 -40.67 11.28
C LYS A 159 -17.65 -39.69 10.14
N LYS A 160 -18.34 -39.85 9.01
CA LYS A 160 -18.39 -38.84 7.96
C LYS A 160 -19.14 -37.61 8.48
N GLU A 161 -18.41 -36.70 9.11
CA GLU A 161 -18.89 -35.35 9.39
C GLU A 161 -18.41 -34.46 8.25
N THR A 162 -19.35 -34.00 7.42
CA THR A 162 -19.07 -33.13 6.29
C THR A 162 -18.53 -31.81 6.83
N VAL A 163 -17.22 -31.57 6.68
CA VAL A 163 -16.64 -30.26 6.98
C VAL A 163 -17.11 -29.31 5.88
N GLU A 164 -18.20 -28.61 6.17
CA GLU A 164 -18.58 -27.41 5.44
C GLU A 164 -17.40 -26.42 5.56
N PRO A 165 -16.87 -25.85 4.47
CA PRO A 165 -15.77 -24.91 4.58
C PRO A 165 -16.30 -23.66 5.26
N GLU A 166 -15.87 -23.39 6.50
CA GLU A 166 -15.99 -22.05 7.08
C GLU A 166 -15.34 -21.09 6.10
N ALA A 167 -16.16 -20.20 5.52
CA ALA A 167 -15.68 -19.24 4.55
C ALA A 167 -14.73 -18.28 5.27
N LEU A 168 -13.43 -18.38 4.94
CA LEU A 168 -12.42 -17.42 5.36
C LEU A 168 -12.77 -16.06 4.77
N LEU A 169 -13.57 -15.28 5.50
CA LEU A 169 -13.89 -13.91 5.12
C LEU A 169 -12.59 -13.10 5.04
N PRO A 170 -12.41 -12.26 4.01
CA PRO A 170 -11.19 -11.48 3.84
C PRO A 170 -11.00 -10.52 5.03
N GLU A 171 -9.75 -10.26 5.43
CA GLU A 171 -9.47 -9.33 6.53
C GLU A 171 -10.08 -7.93 6.27
N PRO A 172 -10.69 -7.28 7.28
CA PRO A 172 -11.38 -6.00 7.14
C PRO A 172 -10.50 -4.92 6.50
N PRO A 173 -10.87 -4.40 5.30
CA PRO A 173 -10.07 -3.40 4.59
C PRO A 173 -9.99 -2.11 5.40
N VAL A 174 -8.75 -1.69 5.71
CA VAL A 174 -8.48 -0.50 6.51
C VAL A 174 -8.54 0.75 5.63
N SER A 175 -9.66 1.46 5.65
CA SER A 175 -9.84 2.71 4.89
C SER A 175 -9.34 3.92 5.68
N GLN A 176 -8.52 4.77 5.06
CA GLN A 176 -8.10 6.04 5.66
C GLN A 176 -9.08 7.15 5.23
N LEU A 177 -9.75 7.77 6.21
CA LEU A 177 -10.80 8.77 5.96
C LEU A 177 -10.47 10.10 6.64
N ILE A 178 -10.80 11.21 5.97
CA ILE A 178 -10.66 12.56 6.51
C ILE A 178 -11.86 12.88 7.40
N VAL A 179 -11.59 13.33 8.63
CA VAL A 179 -12.61 13.69 9.62
C VAL A 179 -13.33 14.97 9.19
N GLU A 180 -14.66 14.89 9.12
CA GLU A 180 -15.56 16.01 8.91
C GLU A 180 -16.57 16.14 10.05
N ASN A 181 -17.12 17.35 10.24
CA ASN A 181 -18.04 17.62 11.34
C ASN A 181 -19.45 17.11 11.02
N LEU A 182 -19.98 16.21 11.86
CA LEU A 182 -21.38 15.81 11.78
C LEU A 182 -22.28 16.79 12.56
N GLY A 183 -22.70 17.86 11.89
CA GLY A 183 -23.61 18.88 12.43
C GLY A 183 -25.10 18.57 12.22
N GLY A 184 -25.94 19.06 13.13
CA GLY A 184 -27.41 19.00 13.04
C GLY A 184 -28.07 19.00 14.42
N LEU A 185 -29.38 19.26 14.45
CA LEU A 185 -30.18 19.06 15.66
C LEU A 185 -30.43 17.54 15.84
N LEU A 186 -30.28 17.02 17.06
CA LEU A 186 -30.50 15.60 17.40
C LEU A 186 -29.57 14.59 16.67
N VAL A 187 -28.31 14.96 16.39
CA VAL A 187 -27.30 14.01 15.89
C VAL A 187 -27.03 12.93 16.96
N PRO A 188 -27.16 11.62 16.66
CA PRO A 188 -26.82 10.56 17.60
C PRO A 188 -25.32 10.58 17.93
N SER A 189 -24.97 10.47 19.22
CA SER A 189 -23.58 10.64 19.67
C SER A 189 -22.69 9.40 19.46
N ASP A 190 -23.27 8.29 18.98
CA ASP A 190 -22.65 6.98 18.73
C ASP A 190 -22.58 6.61 17.25
N THR A 191 -23.10 7.48 16.38
CA THR A 191 -23.27 7.21 14.94
C THR A 191 -22.39 8.13 14.12
N VAL A 192 -21.54 7.54 13.28
CA VAL A 192 -20.78 8.24 12.23
C VAL A 192 -21.47 8.12 10.88
N ARG A 193 -21.10 8.98 9.93
CA ARG A 193 -21.46 8.77 8.53
C ARG A 193 -20.23 8.64 7.64
N ILE A 194 -20.20 7.62 6.80
CA ILE A 194 -19.09 7.33 5.89
C ILE A 194 -19.55 7.54 4.44
N ASP A 195 -18.60 7.94 3.59
CA ASP A 195 -18.75 8.04 2.14
C ASP A 195 -19.44 6.79 1.55
N SER A 196 -20.48 6.99 0.74
CA SER A 196 -21.25 5.90 0.11
C SER A 196 -20.35 4.95 -0.68
N ALA A 197 -19.34 5.49 -1.39
CA ALA A 197 -18.43 4.68 -2.20
C ALA A 197 -17.62 3.68 -1.37
N VAL A 198 -17.24 4.05 -0.13
CA VAL A 198 -16.47 3.18 0.77
C VAL A 198 -17.35 2.05 1.32
N LEU A 199 -18.60 2.37 1.69
CA LEU A 199 -19.55 1.36 2.16
C LEU A 199 -19.93 0.37 1.06
N THR A 200 -20.11 0.83 -0.18
CA THR A 200 -20.34 -0.06 -1.34
C THR A 200 -19.17 -1.02 -1.55
N GLN A 201 -17.93 -0.53 -1.55
CA GLN A 201 -16.73 -1.38 -1.69
C GLN A 201 -16.65 -2.46 -0.61
N TRP A 202 -16.94 -2.12 0.65
CA TRP A 202 -16.95 -3.11 1.71
C TRP A 202 -18.10 -4.12 1.54
N ASN A 203 -19.30 -3.67 1.13
CA ASN A 203 -20.45 -4.54 0.89
C ASN A 203 -20.17 -5.55 -0.25
N GLU A 204 -19.48 -5.12 -1.32
CA GLU A 204 -19.01 -5.99 -2.40
C GLU A 204 -17.97 -7.02 -1.93
N LEU A 205 -17.07 -6.64 -1.02
CA LEU A 205 -16.04 -7.55 -0.45
C LEU A 205 -16.62 -8.58 0.54
N TYR A 206 -17.74 -8.27 1.19
CA TYR A 206 -18.38 -9.12 2.21
C TYR A 206 -19.68 -9.78 1.75
N ASN A 207 -19.83 -10.07 0.45
CA ASN A 207 -20.98 -10.79 -0.11
C ASN A 207 -22.35 -10.18 0.29
N GLU A 208 -22.47 -8.85 0.22
CA GLU A 208 -23.68 -8.07 0.54
C GLU A 208 -24.10 -8.05 2.03
N ILE A 209 -23.19 -8.32 2.97
CA ILE A 209 -23.43 -8.14 4.42
C ILE A 209 -23.56 -6.64 4.76
N GLU A 210 -24.72 -6.25 5.33
CA GLU A 210 -24.95 -4.88 5.82
C GLU A 210 -24.06 -4.57 7.05
N ILE A 211 -23.04 -3.73 6.84
CA ILE A 211 -22.10 -3.31 7.88
C ILE A 211 -22.79 -2.30 8.81
N GLY A 212 -23.20 -2.76 10.00
CA GLY A 212 -23.87 -1.93 11.01
C GLY A 212 -22.91 -1.09 11.87
N GLU A 213 -21.69 -1.59 12.11
CA GLU A 213 -20.67 -0.92 12.94
C GLU A 213 -19.30 -0.85 12.27
N VAL A 214 -18.50 0.12 12.71
CA VAL A 214 -17.11 0.33 12.30
C VAL A 214 -16.22 0.54 13.51
N GLU A 215 -14.99 0.03 13.44
CA GLU A 215 -13.91 0.45 14.34
C GLU A 215 -13.18 1.64 13.71
N ILE A 216 -13.04 2.72 14.48
CA ILE A 216 -12.29 3.92 14.10
C ILE A 216 -11.04 3.96 14.97
N GLU A 217 -9.87 4.02 14.35
CA GLU A 217 -8.55 4.01 14.97
C GLU A 217 -7.76 5.24 14.53
N THR A 218 -7.22 6.00 15.49
CA THR A 218 -6.33 7.14 15.25
C THR A 218 -4.88 6.68 15.06
N PHE A 219 -4.04 7.55 14.49
CA PHE A 219 -2.62 7.23 14.31
C PHE A 219 -1.80 7.22 15.62
N ASP A 220 -2.35 7.71 16.74
CA ASP A 220 -1.76 7.56 18.08
C ASP A 220 -2.23 6.28 18.82
N GLY A 221 -3.09 5.47 18.18
CA GLY A 221 -3.53 4.15 18.68
C GLY A 221 -4.81 4.17 19.51
N LYS A 222 -5.50 5.30 19.66
CA LYS A 222 -6.84 5.34 20.28
C LYS A 222 -7.87 4.79 19.31
N SER A 223 -8.74 3.89 19.77
CA SER A 223 -9.84 3.38 18.95
C SER A 223 -11.18 3.45 19.66
N THR A 224 -12.24 3.41 18.85
CA THR A 224 -13.63 3.32 19.31
C THR A 224 -14.49 2.63 18.27
N ARG A 225 -15.53 1.91 18.69
CA ARG A 225 -16.56 1.37 17.79
C ARG A 225 -17.72 2.35 17.70
N CYS A 226 -18.29 2.46 16.50
CA CYS A 226 -19.37 3.38 16.18
C CYS A 226 -20.36 2.74 15.21
N LYS A 227 -21.64 3.08 15.33
CA LYS A 227 -22.63 2.73 14.30
C LYS A 227 -22.36 3.53 13.04
N VAL A 228 -22.51 2.91 11.87
CA VAL A 228 -22.27 3.58 10.59
C VAL A 228 -23.56 3.81 9.82
N LYS A 229 -23.59 4.91 9.05
CA LYS A 229 -24.63 5.20 8.04
C LYS A 229 -23.98 5.82 6.80
N PRO A 230 -24.55 5.67 5.60
CA PRO A 230 -24.07 6.38 4.42
C PRO A 230 -24.27 7.89 4.53
N ILE A 231 -23.31 8.66 4.03
CA ILE A 231 -23.50 10.09 3.73
C ILE A 231 -24.43 10.19 2.51
N LYS A 232 -25.57 10.86 2.66
CA LYS A 232 -26.59 11.01 1.61
C LYS A 232 -26.41 12.22 0.69
N ASP A 233 -25.36 13.01 0.91
CA ASP A 233 -25.10 14.25 0.19
C ASP A 233 -24.00 14.01 -0.85
N ALA A 234 -24.39 13.97 -2.13
CA ALA A 234 -23.53 13.66 -3.27
C ALA A 234 -22.29 14.57 -3.38
N LYS A 235 -22.27 15.74 -2.72
CA LYS A 235 -21.05 16.58 -2.69
C LYS A 235 -19.89 15.96 -1.88
N TYR A 236 -20.14 14.87 -1.15
CA TYR A 236 -19.17 14.14 -0.34
C TYR A 236 -18.86 12.74 -0.86
N GLU A 237 -19.54 12.29 -1.91
CA GLU A 237 -19.33 10.99 -2.54
C GLU A 237 -17.96 10.92 -3.22
N GLY A 238 -17.24 9.82 -3.00
CA GLY A 238 -15.89 9.59 -3.54
C GLY A 238 -14.81 10.53 -2.98
N LYS A 239 -15.06 11.19 -1.84
CA LYS A 239 -14.09 12.09 -1.17
C LYS A 239 -13.31 11.44 -0.04
N GLY A 240 -13.64 10.21 0.35
CA GLY A 240 -12.95 9.50 1.43
C GLY A 240 -13.09 10.22 2.77
N ILE A 241 -14.30 10.68 3.09
CA ILE A 241 -14.57 11.39 4.36
C ILE A 241 -15.39 10.56 5.34
N ILE A 242 -15.23 10.88 6.62
CA ILE A 242 -16.08 10.41 7.72
C ILE A 242 -16.63 11.60 8.51
N GLN A 243 -17.95 11.73 8.56
CA GLN A 243 -18.63 12.73 9.38
C GLN A 243 -18.80 12.19 10.80
N MET A 244 -18.17 12.83 11.78
CA MET A 244 -18.15 12.40 13.18
C MET A 244 -18.80 13.44 14.11
N PRO A 245 -19.66 13.02 15.06
CA PRO A 245 -20.11 13.90 16.14
C PRO A 245 -18.93 14.41 16.98
N GLU A 246 -19.04 15.63 17.49
CA GLU A 246 -18.02 16.24 18.36
C GLU A 246 -17.64 15.36 19.55
N LYS A 247 -18.62 14.64 20.15
CA LYS A 247 -18.36 13.71 21.26
C LYS A 247 -17.35 12.61 20.88
N ILE A 248 -17.42 12.06 19.67
CA ILE A 248 -16.52 10.99 19.22
C ILE A 248 -15.14 11.57 18.87
N GLN A 249 -15.11 12.76 18.25
CA GLN A 249 -13.86 13.50 18.03
C GLN A 249 -13.14 13.79 19.36
N LEU A 250 -13.87 14.19 20.42
CA LEU A 250 -13.33 14.40 21.76
C LEU A 250 -12.82 13.09 22.40
N THR A 251 -13.54 11.97 22.28
CA THR A 251 -13.09 10.67 22.79
C THR A 251 -11.79 10.19 22.13
N LEU A 252 -11.61 10.49 20.84
CA LEU A 252 -10.41 10.16 20.08
C LEU A 252 -9.32 11.25 20.12
N GLU A 253 -9.60 12.40 20.75
CA GLU A 253 -8.74 13.60 20.81
C GLU A 253 -8.33 14.19 19.43
N ILE A 254 -9.15 13.95 18.40
CA ILE A 254 -8.96 14.42 17.02
C ILE A 254 -9.85 15.62 16.69
N LYS A 255 -9.58 16.28 15.56
CA LYS A 255 -10.36 17.38 15.00
C LYS A 255 -10.69 17.15 13.52
N LYS A 256 -11.68 17.90 13.03
CA LYS A 256 -11.94 18.06 11.59
C LYS A 256 -10.65 18.32 10.79
N GLY A 257 -10.48 17.58 9.70
CA GLY A 257 -9.34 17.65 8.78
C GLY A 257 -8.23 16.65 9.09
N GLU A 258 -8.26 16.00 10.25
CA GLU A 258 -7.33 14.90 10.57
C GLU A 258 -7.71 13.59 9.86
N LEU A 259 -6.78 12.65 9.82
CA LEU A 259 -6.98 11.33 9.22
C LEU A 259 -7.20 10.26 10.30
N VAL A 260 -8.20 9.41 10.09
CA VAL A 260 -8.43 8.20 10.88
C VAL A 260 -8.42 6.97 9.99
N ARG A 261 -8.06 5.83 10.57
CA ARG A 261 -8.23 4.51 9.97
C ARG A 261 -9.59 3.97 10.39
N VAL A 262 -10.33 3.39 9.45
CA VAL A 262 -11.65 2.84 9.71
C VAL A 262 -11.74 1.45 9.12
N LYS A 263 -12.25 0.51 9.91
CA LYS A 263 -12.41 -0.90 9.56
C LYS A 263 -13.89 -1.28 9.73
N PRO A 264 -14.51 -2.01 8.80
CA PRO A 264 -15.82 -2.58 9.04
C PRO A 264 -15.74 -3.61 10.18
N VAL A 265 -16.73 -3.61 11.07
CA VAL A 265 -16.93 -4.70 12.02
C VAL A 265 -17.84 -5.71 11.33
N ILE A 266 -17.28 -6.90 11.07
CA ILE A 266 -18.03 -8.05 10.54
C ILE A 266 -18.34 -8.96 11.74
N GLU A 267 -19.62 -9.31 11.89
CA GLU A 267 -20.14 -10.24 12.92
C GLU A 267 -20.50 -11.60 12.29
#